data_AF-A0A7V5AAS7-F1
#
_entry.id   AF-A0A7V5AAS7-F1
#
_cell.length_a   1.000
_cell.length_b   1.000
_cell.length_c   1.000
_cell.angle_alpha   90.00
_cell.angle_beta   90.00
_cell.angle_gamma   90.00
#
_symmetry.space_group_name_H-M   'P 1'
#
loop_
_entity.id
_entity.type
_entity.pdbx_description
1 polymer ?
#
loop_
_entity_poly.entity_id
_entity_poly.type
_entity_poly.pdbx_seq_one_letter_code
_entity_poly.pdbx_strand_id
1 'polypeptide(L)'
;MSLSFAIHGEASHSLTRLAEGLKEALEKRGYQYAPDDPSPRLVLNLTSTQDPRPYRRRAQATFVLSILEVEEISAEPVQAMYPYLVRTLSNMLLAYVPGKEAHFFTLDLGHYAEPEGPGFFERLVERIHPMASATLVIKNRFEPDLEPELWEGDELTRELAEAGRILDSWNLLPAPFPIDKILPPEDFRHVQRLYGIGGLSYGNLSVRKDARRFWMSASGVDKGNLRVIGQDILLVKDYDPKENCIVLSVPPNVTPRRVSVDAIEHWMIYREHPEVGAIIHVHAWMEGVPATQAHYPCG
;
A
#
# COMPACT_ATOMS: atom_id res chain seq x y z
N MET A 1 14.30 -13.38 5.72
CA MET A 1 15.12 -12.15 5.80
C MET A 1 15.05 -11.66 7.24
N SER A 2 16.13 -11.11 7.81
CA SER A 2 16.06 -10.56 9.17
C SER A 2 15.21 -9.28 9.17
N LEU A 3 14.47 -9.06 10.27
CA LEU A 3 13.70 -7.84 10.49
C LEU A 3 14.65 -6.76 11.04
N SER A 4 15.49 -6.17 10.18
CA SER A 4 16.38 -5.08 10.60
C SER A 4 15.64 -3.73 10.67
N PHE A 5 16.05 -2.87 11.61
CA PHE A 5 15.56 -1.49 11.64
C PHE A 5 16.66 -0.48 11.96
N ALA A 6 16.47 0.75 11.49
CA ALA A 6 17.34 1.87 11.76
C ALA A 6 16.53 3.07 12.28
N ILE A 7 17.20 3.97 13.01
CA ILE A 7 16.67 5.25 13.46
C ILE A 7 17.44 6.33 12.69
N HIS A 8 16.72 7.28 12.10
CA HIS A 8 17.28 8.36 11.28
C HIS A 8 16.67 9.70 11.68
N GLY A 9 17.45 10.78 11.56
CA GLY A 9 16.98 12.15 11.78
C GLY A 9 17.32 12.71 13.15
N GLU A 10 16.88 13.94 13.38
CA GLU A 10 17.08 14.66 14.65
C GLU A 10 15.80 14.57 15.48
N ALA A 11 15.96 14.48 16.80
CA ALA A 11 14.87 14.27 17.72
C ALA A 11 14.83 15.36 18.79
N SER A 12 13.63 15.78 19.16
CA SER A 12 13.39 16.47 20.42
C SER A 12 13.65 15.53 21.60
N HIS A 13 13.60 16.08 22.82
CA HIS A 13 13.70 15.28 24.04
C HIS A 13 12.58 14.24 24.15
N SER A 14 11.33 14.61 23.81
CA SER A 14 10.18 13.70 23.86
C SER A 14 10.30 12.59 22.81
N LEU A 15 10.72 12.93 21.58
CA LEU A 15 10.92 11.95 20.51
C LEU A 15 12.08 11.00 20.78
N THR A 16 13.14 11.47 21.45
CA THR A 16 14.24 10.59 21.89
C THR A 16 13.71 9.49 22.81
N ARG A 17 12.89 9.84 23.82
CA ARG A 17 12.27 8.87 24.74
C ARG A 17 11.32 7.91 24.01
N LEU A 18 10.52 8.42 23.09
CA LEU A 18 9.60 7.61 22.28
C LEU A 18 10.39 6.61 21.42
N ALA A 19 11.46 7.06 20.77
CA ALA A 19 12.31 6.24 19.92
C ALA A 19 13.05 5.15 20.72
N GLU A 20 13.53 5.47 21.92
CA GLU A 20 14.12 4.48 22.85
C GLU A 20 13.10 3.39 23.24
N GLY A 21 11.89 3.78 23.65
CA GLY A 21 10.85 2.82 24.00
C GLY A 21 10.39 1.96 22.82
N LEU A 22 10.25 2.56 21.62
CA LEU A 22 9.97 1.83 20.38
C LEU A 22 11.10 0.87 20.02
N LYS A 23 12.36 1.28 20.18
CA LYS A 23 13.53 0.44 19.93
C LYS A 23 13.48 -0.82 20.81
N GLU A 24 13.27 -0.65 22.11
CA GLU A 24 13.17 -1.79 23.04
C GLU A 24 12.00 -2.72 22.69
N ALA A 25 10.83 -2.16 22.37
CA ALA A 25 9.66 -2.95 21.99
C ALA A 25 9.86 -3.70 20.65
N LEU A 26 10.53 -3.08 19.68
CA LEU A 26 10.90 -3.70 18.40
C LEU A 26 11.90 -4.85 18.62
N GLU A 27 12.93 -4.64 19.44
CA GLU A 27 13.92 -5.67 19.79
C GLU A 27 13.25 -6.86 20.50
N LYS A 28 12.33 -6.61 21.45
CA LYS A 28 11.52 -7.67 22.09
C LYS A 28 10.69 -8.47 21.08
N ARG A 29 10.18 -7.83 20.02
CA ARG A 29 9.44 -8.49 18.94
C ARG A 29 10.34 -9.30 17.99
N GLY A 30 11.66 -9.13 18.08
CA GLY A 30 12.64 -9.84 17.24
C GLY A 30 13.19 -9.01 16.07
N TYR A 31 12.97 -7.69 16.07
CA TYR A 31 13.70 -6.82 15.17
C TYR A 31 15.15 -6.65 15.63
N GLN A 32 16.06 -6.46 14.67
CA GLN A 32 17.48 -6.21 14.94
C GLN A 32 17.82 -4.76 14.65
N TYR A 33 18.29 -4.02 15.66
CA TYR A 33 18.77 -2.66 15.46
C TYR A 33 20.06 -2.68 14.63
N ALA A 34 20.01 -2.09 13.44
CA ALA A 34 21.09 -2.10 12.46
C ALA A 34 21.22 -0.70 11.83
N PRO A 35 21.83 0.27 12.53
CA PRO A 35 21.91 1.66 12.06
C PRO A 35 22.70 1.82 10.76
N ASP A 36 23.63 0.91 10.48
CA ASP A 36 24.48 0.94 9.30
C ASP A 36 23.94 0.08 8.14
N ASP A 37 22.78 -0.56 8.30
CA ASP A 37 22.15 -1.31 7.22
C ASP A 37 21.74 -0.32 6.11
N PRO A 38 22.25 -0.48 4.86
CA PRO A 38 21.87 0.40 3.77
C PRO A 38 20.43 0.18 3.29
N SER A 39 19.79 -0.91 3.68
CA SER A 39 18.47 -1.34 3.23
C SER A 39 17.66 -2.00 4.36
N PRO A 40 17.45 -1.31 5.50
CA PRO A 40 16.74 -1.88 6.63
C PRO A 40 15.28 -2.15 6.25
N ARG A 41 14.65 -3.09 6.96
CA ARG A 41 13.21 -3.36 6.78
C ARG A 41 12.35 -2.21 7.26
N LEU A 42 12.73 -1.60 8.37
CA LEU A 42 12.03 -0.48 8.99
C LEU A 42 12.98 0.69 9.23
N VAL A 43 12.55 1.90 8.93
CA VAL A 43 13.22 3.13 9.35
C VAL A 43 12.26 3.94 10.21
N LEU A 44 12.69 4.25 11.42
CA LEU A 44 12.08 5.26 12.27
C LEU A 44 12.72 6.62 11.91
N ASN A 45 12.03 7.39 11.07
CA ASN A 45 12.49 8.71 10.60
C ASN A 45 11.96 9.81 11.54
N LEU A 46 12.81 10.27 12.45
CA LEU A 46 12.52 11.34 13.39
C LEU A 46 12.60 12.69 12.67
N THR A 47 11.54 13.48 12.78
CA THR A 47 11.37 14.71 12.01
C THR A 47 10.54 15.74 12.78
N SER A 48 10.30 16.91 12.20
CA SER A 48 9.56 18.00 12.85
C SER A 48 8.56 18.65 11.90
N THR A 49 7.60 19.39 12.48
CA THR A 49 6.65 20.18 11.70
C THR A 49 7.28 21.41 11.03
N GLN A 50 8.38 21.92 11.59
CA GLN A 50 9.11 23.09 11.09
C GLN A 50 10.07 22.73 9.95
N ASP A 51 10.72 21.58 10.03
CA ASP A 51 11.64 21.05 9.02
C ASP A 51 11.33 19.56 8.79
N PRO A 52 10.32 19.23 7.96
CA PRO A 52 9.86 17.85 7.75
C PRO A 52 10.80 17.09 6.82
N ARG A 53 11.98 16.74 7.33
CA ARG A 53 13.04 16.07 6.57
C ARG A 53 12.62 14.67 6.10
N PRO A 54 12.78 14.35 4.80
CA PRO A 54 12.51 13.02 4.28
C PRO A 54 13.64 12.03 4.54
N TYR A 55 13.27 10.75 4.61
CA TYR A 55 14.21 9.65 4.43
C TYR A 55 14.14 9.10 3.00
N ARG A 56 15.25 9.17 2.26
CA ARG A 56 15.34 8.64 0.89
C ARG A 56 15.77 7.18 0.93
N ARG A 57 14.83 6.29 0.65
CA ARG A 57 15.04 4.83 0.65
C ARG A 57 16.05 4.43 -0.43
N ARG A 58 16.92 3.48 -0.10
CA ARG A 58 17.85 2.84 -1.06
C ARG A 58 17.33 1.53 -1.62
N ALA A 59 16.32 0.96 -0.98
CA ALA A 59 15.64 -0.27 -1.41
C ALA A 59 14.12 -0.07 -1.39
N GLN A 60 13.43 -0.67 -2.36
CA GLN A 60 11.98 -0.58 -2.48
C GLN A 60 11.24 -1.17 -1.28
N ALA A 61 11.84 -2.18 -0.65
CA ALA A 61 11.22 -2.93 0.44
C ALA A 61 11.56 -2.39 1.84
N THR A 62 12.15 -1.19 1.92
CA THR A 62 12.30 -0.44 3.18
C THR A 62 11.00 0.28 3.50
N PHE A 63 10.42 -0.01 4.66
CA PHE A 63 9.28 0.71 5.20
C PHE A 63 9.75 1.91 6.02
N VAL A 64 9.17 3.10 5.75
CA VAL A 64 9.52 4.34 6.44
C VAL A 64 8.35 4.79 7.31
N LEU A 65 8.55 4.77 8.63
CA LEU A 65 7.68 5.42 9.60
C LEU A 65 8.28 6.77 9.95
N SER A 66 7.65 7.87 9.53
CA SER A 66 8.06 9.18 10.03
C SER A 66 7.39 9.51 11.35
N ILE A 67 8.12 10.11 12.28
CA ILE A 67 7.67 10.39 13.63
C ILE A 67 7.93 11.86 13.91
N LEU A 68 6.88 12.60 14.28
CA LEU A 68 6.97 14.00 14.66
C LEU A 68 6.22 14.27 15.97
N GLU A 69 6.67 15.30 16.69
CA GLU A 69 6.01 15.78 17.91
C GLU A 69 5.07 16.94 17.57
N VAL A 70 3.89 16.94 18.19
CA VAL A 70 2.90 18.01 18.14
C VAL A 70 2.36 18.28 19.53
N GLU A 71 1.98 19.52 19.80
CA GLU A 71 1.36 19.90 21.08
C GLU A 71 -0.07 19.37 21.19
N GLU A 72 -0.81 19.38 20.07
CA GLU A 72 -2.16 18.88 19.96
C GLU A 72 -2.47 18.42 18.53
N ILE A 73 -3.53 17.64 18.38
CA ILE A 73 -4.04 17.20 17.08
C ILE A 73 -5.27 18.03 16.71
N SER A 74 -5.29 18.52 15.47
CA SER A 74 -6.40 19.27 14.88
C SER A 74 -7.73 18.49 14.93
N ALA A 75 -8.85 19.22 14.94
CA ALA A 75 -10.19 18.65 14.73
C ALA A 75 -10.36 17.97 13.36
N GLU A 76 -9.51 18.30 12.40
CA GLU A 76 -9.37 17.63 11.10
C GLU A 76 -7.97 16.98 10.98
N PRO A 77 -7.72 15.84 11.68
CA PRO A 77 -6.37 15.28 11.84
C PRO A 77 -5.71 14.92 10.52
N VAL A 78 -6.44 14.26 9.62
CA VAL A 78 -5.92 13.79 8.33
C VAL A 78 -5.49 14.97 7.48
N GLN A 79 -6.33 16.00 7.35
CA GLN A 79 -6.01 17.18 6.56
C GLN A 79 -4.78 17.92 7.08
N ALA A 80 -4.65 18.01 8.41
CA ALA A 80 -3.50 18.66 9.03
C ALA A 80 -2.20 17.85 8.86
N MET A 81 -2.25 16.52 8.94
CA MET A 81 -1.06 15.67 9.05
C MET A 81 -0.61 15.04 7.72
N TYR A 82 -1.51 14.83 6.76
CA TYR A 82 -1.19 14.20 5.47
C TYR A 82 -0.06 14.91 4.68
N PRO A 83 0.08 16.25 4.67
CA PRO A 83 1.21 16.91 4.03
C PRO A 83 2.58 16.44 4.56
N TYR A 84 2.70 16.18 5.87
CA TYR A 84 3.94 15.70 6.48
C TYR A 84 4.26 14.27 6.06
N LEU A 85 3.24 13.44 5.85
CA LEU A 85 3.41 12.07 5.34
C LEU A 85 4.05 12.07 3.94
N VAL A 86 3.59 12.97 3.07
CA VAL A 86 4.13 13.19 1.72
C VAL A 86 5.54 13.79 1.76
N ARG A 87 5.73 14.89 2.48
CA ARG A 87 7.01 15.63 2.53
C ARG A 87 8.15 14.78 3.05
N THR A 88 7.86 13.85 3.95
CA THR A 88 8.84 12.95 4.56
C THR A 88 9.08 11.66 3.77
N LEU A 89 8.36 11.44 2.66
CA LEU A 89 8.39 10.21 1.84
C LEU A 89 8.06 8.94 2.64
N SER A 90 7.20 9.08 3.64
CA SER A 90 6.87 8.00 4.56
C SER A 90 5.78 7.07 4.01
N ASN A 91 5.82 5.81 4.43
CA ASN A 91 4.69 4.89 4.24
C ASN A 91 3.59 5.16 5.27
N MET A 92 4.01 5.58 6.47
CA MET A 92 3.14 5.91 7.60
C MET A 92 3.76 7.06 8.38
N LEU A 93 2.91 7.90 8.96
CA LEU A 93 3.29 8.99 9.84
C LEU A 93 2.73 8.73 11.25
N LEU A 94 3.54 8.94 12.27
CA LEU A 94 3.15 8.96 13.68
C LEU A 94 3.31 10.38 14.21
N ALA A 95 2.18 11.06 14.47
CA ALA A 95 2.17 12.33 15.18
C ALA A 95 1.97 12.07 16.68
N TYR A 96 2.98 12.38 17.47
CA TYR A 96 3.03 12.10 18.90
C TYR A 96 2.68 13.34 19.70
N VAL A 97 1.70 13.21 20.60
CA VAL A 97 1.34 14.21 21.62
C VAL A 97 1.87 13.72 22.97
N PRO A 98 3.00 14.26 23.47
CA PRO A 98 3.65 13.74 24.67
C PRO A 98 2.74 13.76 25.90
N GLY A 99 2.73 12.66 26.64
CA GLY A 99 1.91 12.46 27.82
C GLY A 99 0.44 12.15 27.53
N LYS A 100 0.06 11.93 26.26
CA LYS A 100 -1.34 11.76 25.85
C LYS A 100 -1.54 10.58 24.90
N GLU A 101 -1.05 10.68 23.66
CA GLU A 101 -1.41 9.73 22.59
C GLU A 101 -0.49 9.83 21.36
N ALA A 102 -0.50 8.78 20.54
CA ALA A 102 0.16 8.74 19.24
C ALA A 102 -0.87 8.49 18.13
N HIS A 103 -0.87 9.34 17.11
CA HIS A 103 -1.78 9.26 15.97
C HIS A 103 -1.05 8.72 14.74
N PHE A 104 -1.57 7.65 14.16
CA PHE A 104 -1.07 7.09 12.92
C PHE A 104 -1.85 7.60 11.73
N PHE A 105 -1.13 7.90 10.65
CA PHE A 105 -1.68 8.31 9.36
C PHE A 105 -1.03 7.53 8.23
N THR A 106 -1.82 7.15 7.22
CA THR A 106 -1.35 6.34 6.09
C THR A 106 -1.71 6.99 4.74
N LEU A 107 -1.11 6.49 3.65
CA LEU A 107 -1.31 7.03 2.29
C LEU A 107 -2.75 6.89 1.78
N ASP A 108 -3.45 5.87 2.25
CA ASP A 108 -4.86 5.57 2.02
C ASP A 108 -5.80 6.25 3.04
N LEU A 109 -5.28 7.20 3.82
CA LEU A 109 -6.02 8.06 4.77
C LEU A 109 -6.56 7.32 5.99
N GLY A 110 -6.02 6.15 6.28
CA GLY A 110 -6.17 5.54 7.58
C GLY A 110 -5.72 6.51 8.65
N HIS A 111 -6.58 6.73 9.65
CA HIS A 111 -6.27 7.48 10.85
C HIS A 111 -6.78 6.72 12.06
N TYR A 112 -5.88 6.46 13.01
CA TYR A 112 -6.21 5.88 14.31
C TYR A 112 -5.23 6.39 15.37
N ALA A 113 -5.61 6.30 16.63
CA ALA A 113 -4.82 6.78 17.76
C ALA A 113 -4.61 5.69 18.80
N GLU A 114 -3.44 5.71 19.43
CA GLU A 114 -3.09 4.87 20.58
C GLU A 114 -2.81 5.78 21.77
N PRO A 115 -3.61 5.73 22.86
CA PRO A 115 -3.34 6.53 24.04
C PRO A 115 -2.12 5.99 24.79
N GLU A 116 -1.39 6.88 25.45
CA GLU A 116 -0.35 6.49 26.40
C GLU A 116 -0.93 5.68 27.57
N GLY A 117 -0.11 4.80 28.15
CA GLY A 117 -0.52 3.94 29.24
C GLY A 117 0.22 2.61 29.28
N PRO A 118 -0.26 1.64 30.07
CA PRO A 118 0.40 0.33 30.23
C PRO A 118 0.62 -0.36 28.88
N GLY A 119 1.85 -0.75 28.55
CA GLY A 119 2.16 -1.43 27.27
C GLY A 119 2.06 -0.56 26.02
N PHE A 120 2.21 0.75 26.16
CA PHE A 120 2.10 1.71 25.05
C PHE A 120 3.03 1.36 23.88
N PHE A 121 4.32 1.15 24.13
CA PHE A 121 5.29 0.86 23.06
C PHE A 121 4.99 -0.46 22.35
N GLU A 122 4.60 -1.49 23.08
CA GLU A 122 4.18 -2.76 22.50
C GLU A 122 2.96 -2.57 21.58
N ARG A 123 1.95 -1.79 22.00
CA ARG A 123 0.80 -1.48 21.13
C ARG A 123 1.20 -0.69 19.88
N LEU A 124 2.08 0.30 20.00
CA LEU A 124 2.59 1.01 18.82
C LEU A 124 3.29 0.05 17.85
N VAL A 125 4.11 -0.86 18.37
CA VAL A 125 4.78 -1.86 17.54
C VAL A 125 3.79 -2.83 16.89
N GLU A 126 2.70 -3.22 17.55
CA GLU A 126 1.63 -4.02 16.93
C GLU A 126 0.95 -3.29 15.75
N ARG A 127 0.86 -1.95 15.80
CA ARG A 127 0.35 -1.15 14.68
C ARG A 127 1.38 -1.02 13.54
N ILE A 128 2.65 -0.93 13.88
CA ILE A 128 3.75 -0.76 12.91
C ILE A 128 4.07 -2.06 12.17
N HIS A 129 4.07 -3.17 12.90
CA HIS A 129 4.60 -4.44 12.44
C HIS A 129 3.94 -4.95 11.15
N PRO A 130 2.60 -5.03 11.03
CA PRO A 130 1.94 -5.56 9.83
C PRO A 130 2.46 -4.93 8.53
N MET A 131 2.69 -3.62 8.53
CA MET A 131 3.24 -2.94 7.36
C MET A 131 4.75 -3.09 7.22
N ALA A 132 5.49 -3.00 8.33
CA ALA A 132 6.94 -3.08 8.32
C ALA A 132 7.50 -4.48 8.01
N SER A 133 6.73 -5.55 8.26
CA SER A 133 7.12 -6.93 8.00
C SER A 133 6.61 -7.50 6.69
N ALA A 134 5.70 -6.79 6.00
CA ALA A 134 5.11 -7.26 4.75
C ALA A 134 6.17 -7.43 3.65
N THR A 135 5.97 -8.43 2.80
CA THR A 135 6.78 -8.64 1.59
C THR A 135 5.99 -8.15 0.39
N LEU A 136 6.37 -7.01 -0.16
CA LEU A 136 5.70 -6.42 -1.31
C LEU A 136 6.05 -7.18 -2.60
N VAL A 137 5.04 -7.59 -3.36
CA VAL A 137 5.16 -8.29 -4.65
C VAL A 137 4.62 -7.42 -5.78
N ILE A 138 5.34 -6.34 -6.07
CA ILE A 138 4.92 -5.33 -7.05
C ILE A 138 5.66 -5.40 -8.40
N LYS A 139 6.63 -6.31 -8.53
CA LYS A 139 7.34 -6.55 -9.80
C LYS A 139 6.49 -7.43 -10.70
N ASN A 140 6.48 -7.12 -12.00
CA ASN A 140 5.87 -7.95 -13.02
C ASN A 140 6.92 -8.51 -13.98
N ARG A 141 6.79 -9.79 -14.34
CA ARG A 141 7.49 -10.40 -15.48
C ARG A 141 6.47 -10.63 -16.58
N PHE A 142 6.68 -9.98 -17.72
CA PHE A 142 5.84 -10.12 -18.89
C PHE A 142 6.45 -11.15 -19.83
N GLU A 143 5.70 -12.20 -20.13
CA GLU A 143 6.08 -13.24 -21.08
C GLU A 143 5.15 -13.10 -22.31
N PRO A 144 5.70 -12.85 -23.52
CA PRO A 144 4.91 -12.63 -24.73
C PRO A 144 4.43 -13.96 -25.32
N ASP A 145 3.79 -14.79 -24.49
CA ASP A 145 3.40 -16.17 -24.78
C ASP A 145 1.88 -16.41 -24.65
N LEU A 146 1.09 -15.34 -24.60
CA LEU A 146 -0.37 -15.47 -24.60
C LEU A 146 -0.83 -16.11 -25.92
N GLU A 147 -1.73 -17.09 -25.81
CA GLU A 147 -2.28 -17.82 -26.96
C GLU A 147 -3.05 -16.88 -27.91
N PRO A 148 -2.88 -17.00 -29.25
CA PRO A 148 -3.51 -16.10 -30.24
C PRO A 148 -5.03 -15.95 -30.09
N GLU A 149 -5.72 -17.03 -29.74
CA GLU A 149 -7.17 -17.03 -29.50
C GLU A 149 -7.60 -16.18 -28.30
N LEU A 150 -6.69 -15.83 -27.39
CA LEU A 150 -6.94 -14.99 -26.21
C LEU A 150 -6.50 -13.54 -26.41
N TRP A 151 -5.93 -13.17 -27.56
CA TRP A 151 -5.42 -11.81 -27.80
C TRP A 151 -6.53 -10.75 -27.77
N GLU A 152 -7.74 -11.12 -28.18
CA GLU A 152 -8.94 -10.27 -28.12
C GLU A 152 -9.81 -10.55 -26.88
N GLY A 153 -9.32 -11.41 -25.97
CA GLY A 153 -10.03 -11.84 -24.77
C GLY A 153 -10.97 -13.02 -25.02
N ASP A 154 -11.71 -13.39 -23.98
CA ASP A 154 -12.66 -14.50 -23.99
C ASP A 154 -14.00 -14.10 -23.32
N GLU A 155 -14.86 -15.07 -23.03
CA GLU A 155 -16.12 -14.81 -22.32
C GLU A 155 -15.89 -14.21 -20.92
N LEU A 156 -14.86 -14.67 -20.21
CA LEU A 156 -14.56 -14.21 -18.86
C LEU A 156 -14.04 -12.77 -18.86
N THR A 157 -13.24 -12.37 -19.84
CA THR A 157 -12.80 -10.96 -19.95
C THR A 157 -13.97 -10.03 -20.28
N ARG A 158 -14.97 -10.51 -21.03
CA ARG A 158 -16.23 -9.76 -21.28
C ARG A 158 -17.07 -9.63 -20.02
N GLU A 159 -17.23 -10.70 -19.25
CA GLU A 159 -17.90 -10.66 -17.95
C GLU A 159 -17.19 -9.73 -16.96
N LEU A 160 -15.85 -9.74 -16.94
CA LEU A 160 -15.04 -8.84 -16.12
C LEU A 160 -15.28 -7.37 -16.49
N ALA A 161 -15.34 -7.06 -17.78
CA ALA A 161 -15.66 -5.71 -18.27
C ALA A 161 -17.11 -5.29 -17.95
N GLU A 162 -18.06 -6.23 -17.95
CA GLU A 162 -19.43 -5.98 -17.50
C GLU A 162 -19.49 -5.69 -16.00
N ALA A 163 -18.84 -6.52 -15.18
CA ALA A 163 -18.76 -6.32 -13.74
C ALA A 163 -18.13 -4.96 -13.40
N GLY A 164 -17.08 -4.57 -14.13
CA GLY A 164 -16.49 -3.23 -14.04
C GLY A 164 -17.51 -2.10 -14.29
N ARG A 165 -18.31 -2.20 -15.36
CA ARG A 165 -19.38 -1.23 -15.67
C ARG A 165 -20.47 -1.17 -14.61
N ILE A 166 -20.85 -2.32 -14.04
CA ILE A 166 -21.84 -2.39 -12.96
C ILE A 166 -21.30 -1.70 -11.69
N LEU A 167 -20.08 -2.03 -11.27
CA LEU A 167 -19.46 -1.44 -10.08
C LEU A 167 -19.26 0.07 -10.24
N ASP A 168 -18.90 0.54 -11.43
CA ASP A 168 -18.80 1.95 -11.76
C ASP A 168 -20.16 2.65 -11.64
N SER A 169 -21.24 2.02 -12.14
CA SER A 169 -22.60 2.57 -12.01
C SER A 169 -23.09 2.71 -10.56
N TRP A 170 -22.49 1.96 -9.64
CA TRP A 170 -22.75 2.04 -8.20
C TRP A 170 -21.78 2.98 -7.46
N ASN A 171 -20.85 3.62 -8.16
CA ASN A 171 -19.76 4.41 -7.58
C ASN A 171 -18.90 3.60 -6.59
N LEU A 172 -18.73 2.29 -6.83
CA LEU A 172 -17.87 1.41 -6.03
C LEU A 172 -16.44 1.28 -6.58
N LEU A 173 -16.23 1.74 -7.81
CA LEU A 173 -14.91 2.00 -8.37
C LEU A 173 -14.62 3.50 -8.17
N PRO A 174 -13.39 3.86 -7.78
CA PRO A 174 -13.18 5.16 -7.14
C PRO A 174 -13.36 6.31 -8.11
N ALA A 175 -14.16 7.29 -7.66
CA ALA A 175 -13.83 8.68 -7.90
C ALA A 175 -12.43 8.96 -7.30
N PRO A 176 -11.55 9.67 -8.01
CA PRO A 176 -10.21 9.96 -7.51
C PRO A 176 -10.30 10.59 -6.13
N PHE A 177 -9.50 10.10 -5.19
CA PHE A 177 -9.36 10.73 -3.90
C PHE A 177 -9.01 12.21 -4.10
N PRO A 178 -9.75 13.18 -3.50
CA PRO A 178 -9.52 14.60 -3.75
C PRO A 178 -8.28 15.08 -3.01
N ILE A 179 -7.11 14.54 -3.36
CA ILE A 179 -5.81 14.95 -2.84
C ILE A 179 -5.62 16.45 -3.06
N ASP A 180 -6.16 17.00 -4.14
CA ASP A 180 -6.17 18.43 -4.45
C ASP A 180 -6.89 19.28 -3.40
N LYS A 181 -7.82 18.70 -2.63
CA LYS A 181 -8.51 19.37 -1.51
C LYS A 181 -7.76 19.27 -0.18
N ILE A 182 -6.76 18.40 -0.09
CA ILE A 182 -6.03 18.12 1.16
C ILE A 182 -4.61 18.65 1.10
N LEU A 183 -3.97 18.53 -0.06
CA LEU A 183 -2.61 18.98 -0.27
C LEU A 183 -2.60 20.38 -0.87
N PRO A 184 -1.74 21.27 -0.35
CA PRO A 184 -1.34 22.46 -1.09
C PRO A 184 -0.83 22.11 -2.50
N PRO A 185 -0.97 23.00 -3.50
CA PRO A 185 -0.60 22.73 -4.90
C PRO A 185 0.86 22.28 -5.12
N GLU A 186 1.76 22.65 -4.21
CA GLU A 186 3.16 22.22 -4.24
C GLU A 186 3.34 20.75 -3.83
N ASP A 187 2.70 20.32 -2.74
CA ASP A 187 2.75 18.96 -2.24
C ASP A 187 2.01 18.02 -3.21
N PHE A 188 0.90 18.47 -3.80
CA PHE A 188 0.20 17.71 -4.82
C PHE A 188 1.09 17.41 -6.04
N ARG A 189 1.80 18.42 -6.56
CA ARG A 189 2.78 18.22 -7.64
C ARG A 189 3.95 17.32 -7.23
N HIS A 190 4.26 17.25 -5.95
CA HIS A 190 5.27 16.33 -5.43
C HIS A 190 4.75 14.89 -5.44
N VAL A 191 3.53 14.64 -4.95
CA VAL A 191 2.86 13.33 -5.00
C VAL A 191 2.76 12.81 -6.44
N GLN A 192 2.29 13.65 -7.37
CA GLN A 192 2.17 13.26 -8.78
C GLN A 192 3.50 12.80 -9.39
N ARG A 193 4.60 13.47 -9.01
CA ARG A 193 5.96 13.12 -9.46
C ARG A 193 6.52 11.86 -8.78
N LEU A 194 6.26 11.67 -7.49
CA LEU A 194 6.78 10.54 -6.71
C LEU A 194 6.12 9.22 -7.08
N TYR A 195 4.79 9.23 -7.19
CA TYR A 195 4.04 8.00 -7.40
C TYR A 195 3.79 7.71 -8.88
N GLY A 196 4.02 8.68 -9.77
CA GLY A 196 3.70 8.52 -11.21
C GLY A 196 2.20 8.33 -11.45
N ILE A 197 1.39 8.75 -10.49
CA ILE A 197 -0.05 8.52 -10.44
C ILE A 197 -0.75 9.87 -10.68
N GLY A 198 -1.56 9.95 -11.74
CA GLY A 198 -2.49 11.05 -12.00
C GLY A 198 -3.75 11.02 -11.11
N GLY A 199 -4.01 9.88 -10.45
CA GLY A 199 -5.06 9.65 -9.45
C GLY A 199 -4.99 8.21 -8.91
N LEU A 200 -5.19 8.01 -7.61
CA LEU A 200 -5.18 6.66 -6.99
C LEU A 200 -6.45 5.90 -7.41
N SER A 201 -6.33 4.94 -8.32
CA SER A 201 -7.42 3.99 -8.61
C SER A 201 -7.32 2.81 -7.65
N TYR A 202 -8.13 2.84 -6.61
CA TYR A 202 -8.41 1.71 -5.74
C TYR A 202 -9.42 0.71 -6.33
N GLY A 203 -9.44 -0.49 -5.78
CA GLY A 203 -10.30 -1.57 -6.26
C GLY A 203 -9.77 -2.25 -7.52
N ASN A 204 -10.02 -3.55 -7.59
CA ASN A 204 -9.60 -4.40 -8.69
C ASN A 204 -10.54 -5.60 -8.78
N LEU A 205 -10.54 -6.26 -9.93
CA LEU A 205 -11.39 -7.41 -10.18
C LEU A 205 -10.60 -8.47 -10.93
N SER A 206 -10.84 -9.73 -10.56
CA SER A 206 -10.27 -10.88 -11.25
C SER A 206 -11.28 -12.01 -11.40
N VAL A 207 -11.07 -12.83 -12.43
CA VAL A 207 -11.88 -14.03 -12.69
C VAL A 207 -10.97 -15.19 -13.05
N ARG A 208 -11.22 -16.34 -12.44
CA ARG A 208 -10.43 -17.56 -12.65
C ARG A 208 -10.63 -18.07 -14.07
N LYS A 209 -9.54 -18.26 -14.80
CA LYS A 209 -9.54 -18.83 -16.14
C LYS A 209 -9.47 -20.35 -16.10
N ASP A 210 -8.61 -20.88 -15.23
CA ASP A 210 -8.43 -22.31 -15.00
C ASP A 210 -7.75 -22.57 -13.64
N ALA A 211 -7.26 -23.80 -13.41
CA ALA A 211 -6.62 -24.22 -12.16
C ALA A 211 -5.36 -23.42 -11.80
N ARG A 212 -4.75 -22.71 -12.75
CA ARG A 212 -3.50 -21.96 -12.53
C ARG A 212 -3.61 -20.48 -12.88
N ARG A 213 -4.45 -20.12 -13.85
CA ARG A 213 -4.47 -18.79 -14.45
C ARG A 213 -5.76 -18.05 -14.11
N PHE A 214 -5.67 -16.73 -14.08
CA PHE A 214 -6.81 -15.85 -13.93
C PHE A 214 -6.62 -14.53 -14.66
N TRP A 215 -7.71 -13.96 -15.15
CA TRP A 215 -7.74 -12.63 -15.72
C TRP A 215 -7.87 -11.59 -14.61
N MET A 216 -7.17 -10.47 -14.71
CA MET A 216 -7.22 -9.40 -13.72
C MET A 216 -7.12 -8.02 -14.35
N SER A 217 -7.85 -7.06 -13.79
CA SER A 217 -7.75 -5.64 -14.17
C SER A 217 -6.34 -5.07 -13.92
N ALA A 218 -5.88 -4.21 -14.81
CA ALA A 218 -4.61 -3.52 -14.70
C ALA A 218 -4.58 -2.42 -13.63
N SER A 219 -3.38 -2.08 -13.18
CA SER A 219 -3.14 -0.95 -12.28
C SER A 219 -3.36 0.38 -13.02
N GLY A 220 -4.07 1.32 -12.40
CA GLY A 220 -4.26 2.68 -12.92
C GLY A 220 -5.16 2.82 -14.14
N VAL A 221 -5.91 1.79 -14.53
CA VAL A 221 -6.92 1.87 -15.62
C VAL A 221 -8.31 2.21 -15.10
N ASP A 222 -9.14 2.77 -15.97
CA ASP A 222 -10.57 2.93 -15.74
C ASP A 222 -11.25 1.54 -15.77
N LYS A 223 -11.65 1.05 -14.59
CA LYS A 223 -12.28 -0.26 -14.45
C LYS A 223 -13.73 -0.28 -14.91
N GLY A 224 -14.37 0.88 -15.08
CA GLY A 224 -15.67 1.00 -15.76
C GLY A 224 -15.55 0.84 -17.28
N ASN A 225 -14.33 0.84 -17.83
CA ASN A 225 -14.11 0.87 -19.28
C ASN A 225 -12.94 -0.03 -19.73
N LEU A 226 -12.92 -1.28 -19.26
CA LEU A 226 -11.91 -2.28 -19.64
C LEU A 226 -12.11 -2.75 -21.09
N ARG A 227 -11.07 -2.65 -21.94
CA ARG A 227 -11.18 -3.00 -23.37
C ARG A 227 -10.05 -3.87 -23.90
N VAL A 228 -8.81 -3.53 -23.58
CA VAL A 228 -7.63 -4.05 -24.30
C VAL A 228 -6.90 -5.10 -23.47
N ILE A 229 -6.76 -6.32 -23.99
CA ILE A 229 -5.96 -7.37 -23.35
C ILE A 229 -4.47 -6.99 -23.37
N GLY A 230 -3.79 -7.25 -22.26
CA GLY A 230 -2.41 -6.83 -22.02
C GLY A 230 -2.27 -5.39 -21.53
N GLN A 231 -3.30 -4.53 -21.66
CA GLN A 231 -3.27 -3.15 -21.13
C GLN A 231 -4.28 -2.93 -20.01
N ASP A 232 -5.54 -3.30 -20.23
CA ASP A 232 -6.63 -3.09 -19.27
C ASP A 232 -6.92 -4.36 -18.47
N ILE A 233 -6.77 -5.52 -19.10
CA ILE A 233 -6.95 -6.84 -18.49
C ILE A 233 -5.73 -7.69 -18.82
N LEU A 234 -5.12 -8.34 -17.82
CA LEU A 234 -3.93 -9.17 -17.98
C LEU A 234 -4.17 -10.60 -17.47
N LEU A 235 -3.52 -11.59 -18.09
CA LEU A 235 -3.55 -12.97 -17.64
C LEU A 235 -2.42 -13.22 -16.65
N VAL A 236 -2.76 -13.38 -15.37
CA VAL A 236 -1.82 -13.82 -14.34
C VAL A 236 -1.71 -15.34 -14.43
N LYS A 237 -0.48 -15.84 -14.54
CA LYS A 237 -0.21 -17.29 -14.65
C LYS A 237 0.59 -17.88 -13.51
N ASP A 238 1.42 -17.09 -12.82
CA ASP A 238 2.11 -17.56 -11.63
C ASP A 238 2.67 -16.43 -10.76
N TYR A 239 3.20 -16.83 -9.61
CA TYR A 239 4.10 -16.04 -8.79
C TYR A 239 5.48 -16.71 -8.77
N ASP A 240 6.53 -15.95 -9.05
CA ASP A 240 7.91 -16.42 -8.94
C ASP A 240 8.51 -15.94 -7.60
N PRO A 241 8.68 -16.83 -6.60
CA PRO A 241 9.22 -16.45 -5.30
C PRO A 241 10.72 -16.13 -5.33
N LYS A 242 11.46 -16.58 -6.35
CA LYS A 242 12.89 -16.28 -6.46
C LYS A 242 13.11 -14.86 -6.96
N GLU A 243 12.34 -14.46 -7.96
CA GLU A 243 12.39 -13.12 -8.55
C GLU A 243 11.46 -12.11 -7.84
N ASN A 244 10.66 -12.60 -6.89
CA ASN A 244 9.60 -11.88 -6.17
C ASN A 244 8.70 -11.07 -7.11
N CYS A 245 8.12 -11.75 -8.11
CA CYS A 245 7.31 -11.10 -9.13
C CYS A 245 6.09 -11.93 -9.56
N ILE A 246 5.04 -11.21 -9.97
CA ILE A 246 3.90 -11.81 -10.65
C ILE A 246 4.25 -12.03 -12.11
N VAL A 247 3.98 -13.23 -12.59
CA VAL A 247 4.26 -13.67 -13.97
C VAL A 247 2.99 -13.57 -14.78
N LEU A 248 3.09 -12.84 -15.90
CA LEU A 248 1.97 -12.49 -16.77
C LEU A 248 2.21 -13.04 -18.17
N SER A 249 1.19 -13.64 -18.77
CA SER A 249 1.15 -13.88 -20.22
C SER A 249 0.50 -12.68 -20.91
N VAL A 250 1.19 -12.14 -21.92
CA VAL A 250 0.70 -10.96 -22.67
C VAL A 250 0.78 -11.21 -24.18
N PRO A 251 -0.07 -10.53 -24.99
CA PRO A 251 0.09 -10.55 -26.44
C PRO A 251 1.47 -9.98 -26.84
N PRO A 252 2.15 -10.54 -27.87
CA PRO A 252 3.47 -10.08 -28.29
C PRO A 252 3.48 -8.68 -28.91
N ASN A 253 2.33 -8.19 -29.37
CA ASN A 253 2.20 -6.94 -30.13
C ASN A 253 1.66 -5.76 -29.30
N VAL A 254 1.62 -5.90 -27.98
CA VAL A 254 1.07 -4.89 -27.05
C VAL A 254 2.16 -4.44 -26.09
N THR A 255 2.22 -3.14 -25.80
CA THR A 255 3.01 -2.61 -24.68
C THR A 255 2.21 -2.82 -23.40
N PRO A 256 2.61 -3.75 -22.51
CA PRO A 256 1.75 -4.12 -21.40
C PRO A 256 1.75 -3.06 -20.30
N ARG A 257 0.61 -2.91 -19.62
CA ARG A 257 0.55 -2.21 -18.34
C ARG A 257 0.84 -3.19 -17.20
N ARG A 258 1.13 -2.66 -16.02
CA ARG A 258 1.20 -3.50 -14.81
C ARG A 258 -0.18 -4.04 -14.46
N VAL A 259 -0.23 -5.29 -13.99
CA VAL A 259 -1.43 -5.80 -13.29
C VAL A 259 -1.62 -5.04 -11.98
N SER A 260 -2.83 -5.12 -11.39
CA SER A 260 -3.07 -4.58 -10.04
C SER A 260 -1.96 -5.00 -9.08
N VAL A 261 -1.61 -4.11 -8.13
CA VAL A 261 -0.63 -4.45 -7.09
C VAL A 261 -1.12 -5.62 -6.23
N ASP A 262 -2.44 -5.76 -6.07
CA ASP A 262 -3.05 -6.82 -5.26
C ASP A 262 -3.10 -8.21 -5.97
N ALA A 263 -2.32 -8.38 -7.05
CA ALA A 263 -2.33 -9.61 -7.83
C ALA A 263 -1.79 -10.81 -7.04
N ILE A 264 -0.90 -10.59 -6.07
CA ILE A 264 -0.36 -11.66 -5.23
C ILE A 264 -1.43 -12.21 -4.29
N GLU A 265 -2.25 -11.35 -3.69
CA GLU A 265 -3.35 -11.74 -2.81
C GLU A 265 -4.37 -12.55 -3.59
N HIS A 266 -4.73 -12.11 -4.80
CA HIS A 266 -5.64 -12.85 -5.68
C HIS A 266 -5.05 -14.20 -6.09
N TRP A 267 -3.74 -14.24 -6.40
CA TRP A 267 -3.05 -15.50 -6.70
C TRP A 267 -3.09 -16.44 -5.49
N MET A 268 -2.77 -15.97 -4.28
CA MET A 268 -2.80 -16.78 -3.06
C MET A 268 -4.19 -17.34 -2.79
N ILE A 269 -5.23 -16.50 -2.84
CA ILE A 269 -6.63 -16.94 -2.64
C ILE A 269 -7.00 -17.98 -3.68
N TYR A 270 -6.72 -17.75 -4.97
CA TYR A 270 -7.06 -18.73 -6.00
C TYR A 270 -6.28 -20.04 -5.88
N ARG A 271 -5.07 -20.03 -5.29
CA ARG A 271 -4.28 -21.23 -5.02
C ARG A 271 -4.80 -22.01 -3.82
N GLU A 272 -5.15 -21.31 -2.74
CA GLU A 272 -5.60 -21.91 -1.49
C GLU A 272 -7.07 -22.34 -1.53
N HIS A 273 -7.89 -21.66 -2.34
CA HIS A 273 -9.33 -21.86 -2.44
C HIS A 273 -9.77 -22.13 -3.89
N PRO A 274 -9.66 -23.39 -4.38
CA PRO A 274 -10.04 -23.76 -5.75
C PRO A 274 -11.50 -23.45 -6.11
N GLU A 275 -12.40 -23.40 -5.13
CA GLU A 275 -13.81 -23.08 -5.26
C GLU A 275 -14.09 -21.61 -5.61
N VAL A 276 -13.14 -20.71 -5.35
CA VAL A 276 -13.29 -19.29 -5.66
C VAL A 276 -13.15 -19.09 -7.17
N GLY A 277 -14.23 -18.66 -7.83
CA GLY A 277 -14.27 -18.43 -9.28
C GLY A 277 -13.99 -16.97 -9.70
N ALA A 278 -14.23 -16.01 -8.82
CA ALA A 278 -14.00 -14.59 -9.06
C ALA A 278 -13.69 -13.87 -7.74
N ILE A 279 -12.95 -12.77 -7.81
CA ILE A 279 -12.63 -11.91 -6.66
C ILE A 279 -12.90 -10.46 -7.06
N ILE A 280 -13.66 -9.77 -6.21
CA ILE A 280 -13.95 -8.34 -6.35
C ILE A 280 -13.37 -7.63 -5.13
N HIS A 281 -12.43 -6.73 -5.38
CA HIS A 281 -11.87 -5.85 -4.36
C HIS A 281 -12.38 -4.43 -4.60
N VAL A 282 -13.05 -3.85 -3.61
CA VAL A 282 -13.60 -2.48 -3.66
C VAL A 282 -13.27 -1.75 -2.36
N HIS A 283 -13.22 -0.42 -2.43
CA HIS A 283 -12.98 0.45 -1.29
C HIS A 283 -14.29 1.13 -0.92
N ALA A 284 -15.17 0.37 -0.29
CA ALA A 284 -16.50 0.84 0.11
C ALA A 284 -16.68 0.66 1.61
N TRP A 285 -17.25 1.67 2.27
CA TRP A 285 -17.65 1.54 3.66
C TRP A 285 -19.13 1.20 3.78
N MET A 286 -19.46 0.29 4.70
CA MET A 286 -20.81 -0.22 4.91
C MET A 286 -21.05 -0.30 6.42
N GLU A 287 -22.13 0.36 6.86
CA GLU A 287 -22.54 0.33 8.26
C GLU A 287 -22.85 -1.10 8.71
N GLY A 288 -22.38 -1.47 9.90
CA GLY A 288 -22.63 -2.78 10.50
C GLY A 288 -21.76 -3.93 9.98
N VAL A 289 -20.82 -3.67 9.06
CA VAL A 289 -19.87 -4.69 8.61
C VAL A 289 -18.72 -4.82 9.60
N PRO A 290 -18.41 -6.03 10.11
CA PRO A 290 -17.25 -6.25 10.95
C PRO A 290 -15.95 -5.82 10.26
N ALA A 291 -15.14 -5.04 10.97
CA ALA A 291 -13.88 -4.49 10.48
C ALA A 291 -12.70 -5.13 11.22
N THR A 292 -11.65 -5.49 10.51
CA THR A 292 -10.34 -5.72 11.12
C THR A 292 -9.65 -4.37 11.32
N GLN A 293 -8.98 -4.20 12.47
CA GLN A 293 -8.20 -2.98 12.74
C GLN A 293 -6.72 -3.08 12.35
N ALA A 294 -6.35 -4.13 11.61
CA ALA A 294 -5.01 -4.31 11.10
C ALA A 294 -4.90 -3.69 9.72
N HIS A 295 -3.85 -2.91 9.50
CA HIS A 295 -3.57 -2.28 8.22
C HIS A 295 -2.37 -2.96 7.57
N TYR A 296 -2.59 -3.56 6.39
CA TYR A 296 -1.56 -4.16 5.56
C TYR A 296 -1.35 -3.34 4.30
N PRO A 297 -0.12 -3.23 3.78
CA PRO A 297 0.12 -2.55 2.52
C PRO A 297 -0.51 -3.33 1.37
N CYS A 298 -0.95 -2.61 0.33
CA CYS A 298 -1.35 -3.22 -0.93
C CYS A 298 -0.14 -3.85 -1.65
N GLY A 299 -0.28 -5.10 -2.09
CA GLY A 299 0.69 -5.84 -2.90
C GLY A 299 1.85 -6.46 -2.14
#